data_AF-A0A7J2Y5Q6-F1
#
_entry.id   AF-A0A7J2Y5Q6-F1
#
_cell.length_a   1.000
_cell.length_b   1.000
_cell.length_c   1.000
_cell.angle_alpha   90.00
_cell.angle_beta   90.00
_cell.angle_gamma   90.00
#
_symmetry.space_group_name_H-M   'P 1'
#
loop_
_entity.id
_entity.type
_entity.pdbx_description
1 polymer ?
#
loop_
_entity_poly.entity_id
_entity_poly.type
_entity_poly.pdbx_seq_one_letter_code
_entity_poly.pdbx_strand_id
1 'polypeptide(L)'
;MDSIESDVAGAIAEGMALEKDLRWEEAAEVYGHALHRLADSSDANPGLRASRARLGLRKGNALRELARWEDARRTLDTALHDAKASGDESVLAEALLAAGVFALNTGDRDRGEAFLMDALERFHRRDDEASRRGRGWALLDLATLYGKTGRLDLAFVTLAKTREVLGDAGDWSGVAAAWEAQAQLRRALGDDDRWREDLAEAVILYDREGMAARADRLRPLLGRKLV
;
A
#
# COMPACT_ATOMS: atom_id res chain seq x y z
N MET A 1 8.63 -2.89 -27.83
CA MET A 1 7.74 -2.94 -26.67
C MET A 1 6.35 -3.25 -27.22
N ASP A 2 5.74 -4.35 -26.79
CA ASP A 2 4.47 -4.83 -27.34
C ASP A 2 3.34 -3.85 -26.99
N SER A 3 2.32 -3.70 -27.84
CA SER A 3 1.23 -2.72 -27.65
C SER A 3 0.53 -2.93 -26.32
N ILE A 4 0.37 -4.19 -25.91
CA ILE A 4 -0.28 -4.59 -24.65
C ILE A 4 0.54 -4.15 -23.43
N GLU A 5 1.86 -4.30 -23.46
CA GLU A 5 2.72 -3.91 -22.33
C GLU A 5 2.71 -2.39 -22.12
N SER A 6 2.74 -1.63 -23.21
CA SER A 6 2.63 -0.17 -23.17
C SER A 6 1.27 0.26 -22.59
N ASP A 7 0.19 -0.40 -22.98
CA ASP A 7 -1.14 -0.10 -22.49
C ASP A 7 -1.31 -0.41 -21.00
N VAL A 8 -0.71 -1.51 -20.52
CA VAL A 8 -0.70 -1.86 -19.09
C VAL A 8 0.08 -0.82 -18.29
N ALA A 9 1.28 -0.47 -18.76
CA ALA A 9 2.11 0.55 -18.09
C ALA A 9 1.39 1.91 -18.03
N GLY A 10 0.71 2.30 -19.12
CA GLY A 10 -0.10 3.51 -19.17
C GLY A 10 -1.25 3.49 -18.15
N ALA A 11 -2.01 2.39 -18.07
CA ALA A 11 -3.08 2.23 -17.09
C ALA A 11 -2.58 2.27 -15.64
N ILE A 12 -1.41 1.67 -15.37
CA ILE A 12 -0.79 1.74 -14.04
C ILE A 12 -0.43 3.18 -13.69
N ALA A 13 0.22 3.91 -14.61
CA ALA A 13 0.64 5.29 -14.36
C ALA A 13 -0.57 6.22 -14.14
N GLU A 14 -1.59 6.12 -14.99
CA GLU A 14 -2.83 6.90 -14.87
C GLU A 14 -3.58 6.58 -13.56
N GLY A 15 -3.77 5.30 -13.26
CA GLY A 15 -4.43 4.87 -12.03
C GLY A 15 -3.67 5.34 -10.78
N MET A 16 -2.34 5.26 -10.76
CA MET A 16 -1.53 5.74 -9.63
C MET A 16 -1.65 7.26 -9.41
N ALA A 17 -1.80 8.05 -10.47
CA ALA A 17 -2.07 9.48 -10.35
C ALA A 17 -3.44 9.74 -9.71
N LEU A 18 -4.47 8.96 -10.10
CA LEU A 18 -5.80 9.02 -9.50
C LEU A 18 -5.79 8.59 -8.02
N GLU A 19 -5.05 7.53 -7.66
CA GLU A 19 -4.85 7.08 -6.27
C GLU A 19 -4.25 8.20 -5.41
N LYS A 20 -3.25 8.91 -5.93
CA LYS A 20 -2.59 10.03 -5.26
C LYS A 20 -3.55 11.18 -4.95
N ASP A 21 -4.53 11.40 -5.83
CA ASP A 21 -5.60 12.38 -5.67
C ASP A 21 -6.82 11.84 -4.91
N LEU A 22 -6.74 10.63 -4.36
CA LEU A 22 -7.83 9.93 -3.65
C LEU A 22 -9.07 9.67 -4.51
N ARG A 23 -8.91 9.64 -5.84
CA ARG A 23 -9.97 9.35 -6.84
C ARG A 23 -10.10 7.85 -7.07
N TRP A 24 -10.45 7.13 -6.01
CA TRP A 24 -10.41 5.66 -5.98
C TRP A 24 -11.37 4.98 -6.96
N GLU A 25 -12.56 5.55 -7.21
CA GLU A 25 -13.53 4.97 -8.15
C GLU A 25 -12.95 4.97 -9.58
N GLU A 26 -12.44 6.12 -10.02
CA GLU A 26 -11.85 6.28 -11.34
C GLU A 26 -10.58 5.42 -11.51
N ALA A 27 -9.74 5.33 -10.46
CA ALA A 27 -8.60 4.42 -10.47
C ALA A 27 -9.04 2.96 -10.67
N ALA A 28 -10.08 2.52 -9.95
CA ALA A 28 -10.61 1.16 -10.06
C ALA A 28 -11.19 0.86 -11.46
N GLU A 29 -11.79 1.85 -12.11
CA GLU A 29 -12.29 1.76 -13.49
C GLU A 29 -11.14 1.62 -14.50
N VAL A 30 -10.10 2.47 -14.40
CA VAL A 30 -8.90 2.40 -15.27
C VAL A 30 -8.26 1.02 -15.21
N TYR A 31 -8.03 0.50 -14.00
CA TYR A 31 -7.47 -0.85 -13.84
C TYR A 31 -8.43 -1.93 -14.34
N GLY A 32 -9.74 -1.75 -14.14
CA GLY A 32 -10.77 -2.65 -14.62
C GLY A 32 -10.79 -2.78 -16.15
N HIS A 33 -10.69 -1.67 -16.86
CA HIS A 33 -10.60 -1.65 -18.32
C HIS A 33 -9.32 -2.32 -18.83
N ALA A 34 -8.18 -2.05 -18.19
CA ALA A 34 -6.93 -2.71 -18.54
C ALA A 34 -6.99 -4.22 -18.32
N LEU A 35 -7.55 -4.68 -17.19
CA LEU A 35 -7.77 -6.10 -16.91
C LEU A 35 -8.70 -6.76 -17.94
N HIS A 36 -9.77 -6.08 -18.35
CA HIS A 36 -10.71 -6.62 -19.34
C HIS A 36 -10.02 -6.87 -20.68
N ARG A 37 -9.15 -5.96 -21.14
CA ARG A 37 -8.37 -6.17 -22.38
C ARG A 37 -7.39 -7.35 -22.28
N LEU A 38 -6.90 -7.66 -21.08
CA LEU A 38 -6.03 -8.81 -20.85
C LEU A 38 -6.81 -10.13 -20.72
N ALA A 39 -8.14 -10.10 -20.54
CA ALA A 39 -8.95 -11.30 -20.37
C ALA A 39 -9.00 -12.17 -21.63
N ASP A 40 -8.88 -11.54 -22.81
CA ASP A 40 -8.88 -12.24 -24.11
C ASP A 40 -7.50 -12.85 -24.46
N SER A 41 -6.50 -12.68 -23.60
CA SER A 41 -5.13 -13.15 -23.84
C SER A 41 -4.85 -14.50 -23.16
N SER A 42 -3.92 -15.29 -23.73
CA SER A 42 -3.64 -16.65 -23.23
C SER A 42 -3.16 -16.66 -21.78
N ASP A 43 -3.87 -17.41 -20.95
CA ASP A 43 -3.52 -17.71 -19.56
C ASP A 43 -2.17 -18.43 -19.39
N ALA A 44 -1.52 -18.93 -20.44
CA ALA A 44 -0.25 -19.63 -20.28
C ALA A 44 0.96 -18.68 -20.10
N ASN A 45 0.84 -17.38 -20.41
CA ASN A 45 1.98 -16.46 -20.42
C ASN A 45 2.30 -15.91 -19.00
N PRO A 46 3.48 -16.22 -18.43
CA PRO A 46 3.84 -15.76 -17.09
C PRO A 46 3.93 -14.22 -16.96
N GLY A 47 4.38 -13.52 -18.00
CA GLY A 47 4.47 -12.06 -18.03
C GLY A 47 3.09 -11.40 -18.02
N LEU A 48 2.13 -11.95 -18.76
CA LEU A 48 0.74 -11.46 -18.74
C LEU A 48 0.09 -11.71 -17.38
N ARG A 49 0.34 -12.86 -16.75
CA ARG A 49 -0.11 -13.12 -15.37
C ARG A 49 0.48 -12.12 -14.38
N ALA A 50 1.77 -11.81 -14.49
CA ALA A 50 2.41 -10.77 -13.66
C ALA A 50 1.73 -9.40 -13.85
N SER A 51 1.42 -9.02 -15.09
CA SER A 51 0.69 -7.78 -15.40
C SER A 51 -0.74 -7.75 -14.84
N ARG A 52 -1.50 -8.84 -15.01
CA ARG A 52 -2.85 -8.97 -14.44
C ARG A 52 -2.83 -8.94 -12.92
N ALA A 53 -1.86 -9.59 -12.29
CA ALA A 53 -1.68 -9.53 -10.86
C ALA A 53 -1.47 -8.08 -10.41
N ARG A 54 -0.50 -7.34 -10.96
CA ARG A 54 -0.23 -5.94 -10.56
C ARG A 54 -1.46 -5.03 -10.72
N LEU A 55 -2.17 -5.13 -11.84
CA LEU A 55 -3.42 -4.39 -12.06
C LEU A 55 -4.52 -4.79 -11.06
N GLY A 56 -4.66 -6.09 -10.81
CA GLY A 56 -5.61 -6.63 -9.84
C GLY A 56 -5.32 -6.19 -8.42
N LEU A 57 -4.05 -6.14 -8.01
CA LEU A 57 -3.64 -5.64 -6.69
C LEU A 57 -4.01 -4.17 -6.51
N ARG A 58 -3.71 -3.33 -7.51
CA ARG A 58 -4.08 -1.90 -7.52
C ARG A 58 -5.59 -1.71 -7.46
N LYS A 59 -6.35 -2.39 -8.32
CA LYS A 59 -7.82 -2.36 -8.32
C LYS A 59 -8.42 -2.85 -7.00
N GLY A 60 -7.90 -3.95 -6.47
CA GLY A 60 -8.32 -4.52 -5.19
C GLY A 60 -8.12 -3.54 -4.03
N ASN A 61 -7.00 -2.81 -4.02
CA ASN A 61 -6.74 -1.76 -3.05
C ASN A 61 -7.68 -0.56 -3.21
N ALA A 62 -7.94 -0.09 -4.44
CA ALA A 62 -8.89 0.99 -4.68
C ALA A 62 -10.32 0.62 -4.22
N LEU A 63 -10.78 -0.60 -4.54
CA LEU A 63 -12.06 -1.13 -4.06
C LEU A 63 -12.13 -1.23 -2.53
N ARG A 64 -11.02 -1.56 -1.88
CA ARG A 64 -10.90 -1.58 -0.42
C ARG A 64 -11.06 -0.19 0.19
N GLU A 65 -10.42 0.83 -0.38
CA GLU A 65 -10.58 2.23 0.05
C GLU A 65 -12.02 2.73 -0.12
N LEU A 66 -12.74 2.21 -1.12
CA LEU A 66 -14.18 2.44 -1.35
C LEU A 66 -15.10 1.60 -0.45
N ALA A 67 -14.55 0.79 0.46
CA ALA A 67 -15.29 -0.16 1.30
C ALA A 67 -16.13 -1.19 0.50
N ARG A 68 -15.77 -1.47 -0.75
CA ARG A 68 -16.39 -2.52 -1.60
C ARG A 68 -15.75 -3.87 -1.31
N TRP A 69 -15.93 -4.36 -0.08
CA TRP A 69 -15.17 -5.48 0.49
C TRP A 69 -15.24 -6.78 -0.32
N GLU A 70 -16.42 -7.15 -0.83
CA GLU A 70 -16.56 -8.37 -1.62
C GLU A 70 -15.86 -8.29 -2.97
N ASP A 71 -15.97 -7.14 -3.65
CA ASP A 71 -15.29 -6.89 -4.92
C ASP A 71 -13.78 -6.88 -4.73
N ALA A 72 -13.31 -6.22 -3.67
CA ALA A 72 -11.90 -6.19 -3.28
C ALA A 72 -11.38 -7.61 -3.03
N ARG A 73 -12.10 -8.43 -2.24
CA ARG A 73 -11.73 -9.82 -1.98
C ARG A 73 -11.58 -10.62 -3.26
N ARG A 74 -12.60 -10.64 -4.12
CA ARG A 74 -12.57 -11.38 -5.39
C ARG A 74 -11.40 -10.96 -6.27
N THR A 75 -11.16 -9.65 -6.35
CA THR A 75 -10.09 -9.09 -7.17
C THR A 75 -8.70 -9.46 -6.62
N LEU A 76 -8.50 -9.35 -5.30
CA LEU A 76 -7.23 -9.68 -4.64
C LEU A 76 -6.94 -11.19 -4.68
N ASP A 77 -7.95 -12.05 -4.49
CA ASP A 77 -7.79 -13.50 -4.61
C ASP A 77 -7.34 -13.90 -6.04
N THR A 78 -7.93 -13.27 -7.04
CA THR A 78 -7.55 -13.47 -8.45
C THR A 78 -6.13 -12.98 -8.72
N ALA A 79 -5.78 -11.78 -8.22
CA ALA A 79 -4.44 -11.22 -8.37
C ALA A 79 -3.37 -12.09 -7.68
N LEU A 80 -3.65 -12.63 -6.49
CA LEU A 80 -2.75 -13.54 -5.79
C LEU A 80 -2.60 -14.87 -6.53
N HIS A 81 -3.66 -15.39 -7.15
CA HIS A 81 -3.57 -16.57 -8.01
C HIS A 81 -2.66 -16.32 -9.21
N ASP A 82 -2.86 -15.21 -9.93
CA ASP A 82 -2.01 -14.83 -11.06
C ASP A 82 -0.56 -14.56 -10.64
N ALA A 83 -0.33 -13.94 -9.47
CA ALA A 83 1.00 -13.71 -8.92
C ALA A 83 1.75 -15.02 -8.64
N LYS A 84 1.06 -16.04 -8.11
CA LYS A 84 1.66 -17.37 -7.91
C LYS A 84 1.97 -18.04 -9.25
N ALA A 85 1.06 -17.95 -10.20
CA ALA A 85 1.18 -18.60 -11.50
C ALA A 85 2.16 -17.88 -12.45
N SER A 86 2.55 -16.63 -12.19
CA SER A 86 3.59 -15.93 -12.95
C SER A 86 5.01 -16.41 -12.63
N GLY A 87 5.24 -16.98 -11.44
CA GLY A 87 6.58 -17.33 -10.96
C GLY A 87 7.48 -16.13 -10.66
N ASP A 88 6.95 -14.90 -10.72
CA ASP A 88 7.67 -13.68 -10.36
C ASP A 88 7.59 -13.45 -8.84
N GLU A 89 8.68 -13.70 -8.13
CA GLU A 89 8.77 -13.56 -6.67
C GLU A 89 8.47 -12.14 -6.19
N SER A 90 8.78 -11.10 -6.98
CA SER A 90 8.48 -9.72 -6.62
C SER A 90 6.98 -9.46 -6.66
N VAL A 91 6.29 -9.95 -7.69
CA VAL A 91 4.82 -9.85 -7.80
C VAL A 91 4.13 -10.66 -6.71
N LEU A 92 4.66 -11.84 -6.39
CA LEU A 92 4.15 -12.65 -5.30
C LEU A 92 4.28 -11.92 -3.95
N ALA A 93 5.41 -11.27 -3.68
CA ALA A 93 5.61 -10.48 -2.47
C ALA A 93 4.61 -9.31 -2.37
N GLU A 94 4.39 -8.57 -3.48
CA GLU A 94 3.36 -7.52 -3.55
C GLU A 94 1.95 -8.07 -3.27
N ALA A 95 1.63 -9.25 -3.83
CA ALA A 95 0.32 -9.87 -3.63
C ALA A 95 0.11 -10.36 -2.19
N LEU A 96 1.15 -10.91 -1.55
CA LEU A 96 1.12 -11.30 -0.15
C LEU A 96 0.94 -10.08 0.76
N LEU A 97 1.64 -8.97 0.47
CA LEU A 97 1.45 -7.71 1.19
C LEU A 97 -0.01 -7.25 1.15
N ALA A 98 -0.61 -7.18 -0.05
CA ALA A 98 -2.01 -6.78 -0.22
C ALA A 98 -3.00 -7.74 0.46
N ALA A 99 -2.74 -9.06 0.38
CA ALA A 99 -3.54 -10.07 1.07
C ALA A 99 -3.46 -9.92 2.60
N GLY A 100 -2.27 -9.61 3.13
CA GLY A 100 -2.06 -9.31 4.55
C GLY A 100 -2.88 -8.11 5.00
N VAL A 101 -2.77 -6.99 4.29
CA VAL A 101 -3.56 -5.77 4.57
C VAL A 101 -5.06 -6.04 4.52
N PHE A 102 -5.53 -6.80 3.53
CA PHE A 102 -6.94 -7.17 3.41
C PHE A 102 -7.42 -8.03 4.58
N ALA A 103 -6.66 -9.05 4.97
CA ALA A 103 -6.96 -9.91 6.12
C ALA A 103 -7.04 -9.08 7.42
N LEU A 104 -6.12 -8.14 7.63
CA LEU A 104 -6.14 -7.24 8.78
C LEU A 104 -7.38 -6.34 8.82
N ASN A 105 -7.80 -5.81 7.67
CA ASN A 105 -8.99 -4.95 7.59
C ASN A 105 -10.29 -5.72 7.76
N THR A 106 -10.29 -7.03 7.50
CA THR A 106 -11.44 -7.93 7.69
C THR A 106 -11.41 -8.68 9.03
N GLY A 107 -10.40 -8.42 9.87
CA GLY A 107 -10.32 -8.91 11.25
C GLY A 107 -9.53 -10.20 11.45
N ASP A 108 -9.02 -10.82 10.38
CA ASP A 108 -8.18 -12.02 10.43
C ASP A 108 -6.71 -11.64 10.69
N ARG A 109 -6.41 -11.37 11.97
CA ARG A 109 -5.11 -10.84 12.41
C ARG A 109 -3.96 -11.83 12.20
N ASP A 110 -4.15 -13.08 12.57
CA ASP A 110 -3.10 -14.10 12.50
C ASP A 110 -2.69 -14.37 11.05
N ARG A 111 -3.68 -14.50 10.17
CA ARG A 111 -3.43 -14.67 8.74
C ARG A 111 -2.82 -13.42 8.12
N GLY A 112 -3.27 -12.24 8.53
CA GLY A 112 -2.70 -10.97 8.09
C GLY A 112 -1.23 -10.85 8.46
N GLU A 113 -0.87 -11.12 9.72
CA GLU A 113 0.52 -11.11 10.19
C GLU A 113 1.39 -12.11 9.40
N ALA A 114 0.90 -13.34 9.22
CA ALA A 114 1.61 -14.37 8.46
C ALA A 114 1.91 -13.92 7.02
N PHE A 115 0.93 -13.35 6.31
CA PHE A 115 1.13 -12.84 4.97
C PHE A 115 2.13 -11.67 4.91
N LEU A 116 2.07 -10.73 5.86
CA LEU A 116 2.99 -9.60 5.89
C LEU A 116 4.43 -10.04 6.17
N MET A 117 4.63 -11.00 7.08
CA MET A 117 5.95 -11.57 7.35
C MET A 117 6.50 -12.32 6.13
N ASP A 118 5.64 -13.08 5.43
CA ASP A 118 6.01 -13.83 4.21
C ASP A 118 6.38 -12.89 3.04
N ALA A 119 5.69 -11.75 2.92
CA ALA A 119 6.04 -10.68 2.00
C ALA A 119 7.38 -10.03 2.36
N LEU A 120 7.57 -9.68 3.64
CA LEU A 120 8.81 -9.08 4.15
C LEU A 120 10.03 -9.97 3.89
N GLU A 121 9.91 -11.28 4.14
CA GLU A 121 10.99 -12.24 3.88
C GLU A 121 11.36 -12.26 2.39
N ARG A 122 10.38 -12.27 1.49
CA ARG A 122 10.63 -12.23 0.04
C ARG A 122 11.31 -10.95 -0.39
N PHE A 123 10.82 -9.80 0.06
CA PHE A 123 11.49 -8.53 -0.21
C PHE A 123 12.91 -8.48 0.38
N HIS A 124 13.21 -9.27 1.42
CA HIS A 124 14.57 -9.37 1.99
C HIS A 124 15.57 -10.08 1.08
N ARG A 125 15.12 -10.91 0.14
CA ARG A 125 16.01 -11.72 -0.73
C ARG A 125 16.75 -10.92 -1.79
N ARG A 126 16.31 -9.68 -2.06
CA ARG A 126 16.87 -8.78 -3.09
C ARG A 126 17.07 -7.38 -2.54
N ASP A 127 18.14 -6.71 -2.94
CA ASP A 127 18.48 -5.34 -2.51
C ASP A 127 18.39 -4.32 -3.65
N ASP A 128 17.40 -4.49 -4.52
CA ASP A 128 17.00 -3.43 -5.44
C ASP A 128 16.03 -2.45 -4.76
N GLU A 129 15.84 -1.30 -5.40
CA GLU A 129 15.00 -0.22 -4.89
C GLU A 129 13.55 -0.66 -4.64
N ALA A 130 12.96 -1.42 -5.55
CA ALA A 130 11.61 -1.94 -5.40
C ALA A 130 11.48 -2.85 -4.18
N SER A 131 12.47 -3.72 -3.96
CA SER A 131 12.53 -4.60 -2.80
C SER A 131 12.70 -3.83 -1.49
N ARG A 132 13.56 -2.80 -1.45
CA ARG A 132 13.69 -1.93 -0.27
C ARG A 132 12.38 -1.20 0.06
N ARG A 133 11.70 -0.65 -0.96
CA ARG A 133 10.37 -0.04 -0.78
C ARG A 133 9.36 -1.07 -0.24
N GLY A 134 9.31 -2.26 -0.83
CA GLY A 134 8.45 -3.35 -0.39
C GLY A 134 8.67 -3.76 1.08
N ARG A 135 9.93 -3.84 1.53
CA ARG A 135 10.27 -4.06 2.96
C ARG A 135 9.68 -2.96 3.85
N GLY A 136 9.84 -1.70 3.43
CA GLY A 136 9.35 -0.56 4.17
C GLY A 136 7.83 -0.57 4.34
N TRP A 137 7.08 -0.85 3.26
CA TRP A 137 5.63 -0.99 3.31
C TRP A 137 5.17 -2.19 4.17
N ALA A 138 5.83 -3.34 4.05
CA ALA A 138 5.54 -4.49 4.92
C ALA A 138 5.76 -4.17 6.41
N LEU A 139 6.84 -3.45 6.73
CA LEU A 139 7.10 -2.98 8.10
C LEU A 139 6.03 -2.00 8.59
N LEU A 140 5.56 -1.09 7.73
CA LEU A 140 4.48 -0.15 8.07
C LEU A 140 3.19 -0.89 8.46
N ASP A 141 2.79 -1.88 7.67
CA ASP A 141 1.58 -2.66 7.92
C ASP A 141 1.70 -3.52 9.19
N LEU A 142 2.88 -4.12 9.42
CA LEU A 142 3.18 -4.83 10.67
C LEU A 142 3.14 -3.90 11.88
N ALA A 143 3.71 -2.70 11.78
CA ALA A 143 3.69 -1.74 12.88
C ALA A 143 2.26 -1.29 13.22
N THR A 144 1.43 -1.09 12.20
CA THR A 144 0.01 -0.78 12.35
C THR A 144 -0.73 -1.92 13.07
N LEU A 145 -0.45 -3.18 12.70
CA LEU A 145 -0.98 -4.35 13.40
C LEU A 145 -0.53 -4.39 14.87
N TYR A 146 0.75 -4.14 15.13
CA TYR A 146 1.31 -4.13 16.48
C TYR A 146 0.61 -3.08 17.36
N GLY A 147 0.38 -1.88 16.82
CA GLY A 147 -0.40 -0.84 17.50
C GLY A 147 -1.83 -1.31 17.82
N LYS A 148 -2.53 -1.87 16.82
CA LYS A 148 -3.91 -2.42 16.99
C LYS A 148 -3.99 -3.59 17.98
N THR A 149 -2.88 -4.29 18.23
CA THR A 149 -2.81 -5.43 19.16
C THR A 149 -2.17 -5.08 20.50
N GLY A 150 -1.90 -3.79 20.76
CA GLY A 150 -1.33 -3.33 22.03
C GLY A 150 0.15 -3.62 22.22
N ARG A 151 0.85 -4.11 21.18
CA ARG A 151 2.31 -4.31 21.17
C ARG A 151 3.01 -2.96 20.91
N LEU A 152 2.81 -2.00 21.81
CA LEU A 152 3.12 -0.58 21.56
C LEU A 152 4.61 -0.30 21.32
N ASP A 153 5.50 -0.83 22.15
CA ASP A 153 6.95 -0.62 21.98
C ASP A 153 7.42 -1.15 20.62
N LEU A 154 6.93 -2.35 20.26
CA LEU A 154 7.23 -2.96 18.98
C LEU A 154 6.65 -2.13 17.81
N ALA A 155 5.45 -1.56 17.96
CA ALA A 155 4.85 -0.69 16.96
C ALA A 155 5.71 0.55 16.71
N PHE A 156 6.11 1.28 17.76
CA PHE A 156 6.92 2.50 17.62
C PHE A 156 8.32 2.22 17.05
N VAL A 157 9.00 1.16 17.51
CA VAL A 157 10.30 0.75 16.96
C VAL A 157 10.17 0.36 15.49
N THR A 158 9.11 -0.37 15.13
CA THR A 158 8.87 -0.77 13.74
C THR A 158 8.56 0.45 12.86
N LEU A 159 7.77 1.43 13.33
CA LEU A 159 7.51 2.69 12.61
C LEU A 159 8.79 3.54 12.42
N ALA A 160 9.69 3.56 13.40
CA ALA A 160 11.01 4.16 13.23
C ALA A 160 11.81 3.46 12.12
N LYS A 161 11.84 2.12 12.12
CA LYS A 161 12.53 1.35 11.09
C LYS A 161 11.90 1.51 9.70
N THR A 162 10.57 1.58 9.62
CA THR A 162 9.84 1.88 8.38
C THR A 162 10.33 3.18 7.74
N ARG A 163 10.44 4.26 8.54
CA ARG A 163 10.89 5.57 8.04
C ARG A 163 12.33 5.55 7.53
N GLU A 164 13.22 4.85 8.23
CA GLU A 164 14.60 4.63 7.78
C GLU A 164 14.62 3.90 6.43
N VAL A 165 13.96 2.74 6.35
CA VAL A 165 13.97 1.88 5.15
C VAL A 165 13.33 2.57 3.94
N LEU A 166 12.20 3.26 4.13
CA LEU A 166 11.53 3.97 3.04
C LEU A 166 12.29 5.25 2.64
N GLY A 167 12.90 5.95 3.59
CA GLY A 167 13.75 7.11 3.33
C GLY A 167 14.99 6.74 2.51
N ASP A 168 15.69 5.66 2.88
CA ASP A 168 16.83 5.14 2.12
C ASP A 168 16.44 4.66 0.72
N ALA A 169 15.18 4.26 0.52
CA ALA A 169 14.62 3.88 -0.77
C ALA A 169 14.02 5.06 -1.56
N GLY A 170 14.14 6.29 -1.04
CA GLY A 170 13.59 7.51 -1.65
C GLY A 170 12.07 7.60 -1.67
N ASP A 171 11.35 6.71 -0.96
CA ASP A 171 9.89 6.69 -0.90
C ASP A 171 9.39 7.60 0.23
N TRP A 172 9.50 8.91 0.01
CA TRP A 172 9.06 9.92 0.98
C TRP A 172 7.55 9.92 1.22
N SER A 173 6.76 9.42 0.26
CA SER A 173 5.32 9.22 0.43
C SER A 173 5.03 8.12 1.47
N GLY A 174 5.81 7.06 1.46
CA GLY A 174 5.77 6.01 2.46
C GLY A 174 6.29 6.47 3.83
N VAL A 175 7.32 7.33 3.87
CA VAL A 175 7.75 7.99 5.12
C VAL A 175 6.62 8.84 5.72
N ALA A 176 5.90 9.60 4.89
CA ALA A 176 4.72 10.36 5.32
C ALA A 176 3.63 9.45 5.89
N ALA A 177 3.36 8.31 5.25
CA ALA A 177 2.40 7.32 5.73
C ALA A 177 2.81 6.71 7.09
N ALA A 178 4.11 6.52 7.33
CA ALA A 178 4.60 6.07 8.63
C ALA A 178 4.42 7.10 9.75
N TRP A 179 4.64 8.39 9.46
CA TRP A 179 4.32 9.46 10.39
C TRP A 179 2.82 9.54 10.67
N GLU A 180 1.98 9.45 9.64
CA GLU A 180 0.52 9.41 9.78
C GLU A 180 0.09 8.24 10.67
N ALA A 181 0.62 7.04 10.45
CA ALA A 181 0.32 5.86 11.25
C ALA A 181 0.75 6.03 12.72
N GLN A 182 1.93 6.61 12.97
CA GLN A 182 2.39 6.94 14.32
C GLN A 182 1.46 7.95 15.01
N ALA A 183 1.06 8.99 14.28
CA ALA A 183 0.12 9.99 14.76
C ALA A 183 -1.20 9.34 15.20
N GLN A 184 -1.78 8.47 14.36
CA GLN A 184 -3.02 7.76 14.71
C GLN A 184 -2.86 6.88 15.96
N LEU A 185 -1.71 6.22 16.12
CA LEU A 185 -1.41 5.45 17.32
C LEU A 185 -1.31 6.34 18.56
N ARG A 186 -0.60 7.48 18.49
CA ARG A 186 -0.51 8.46 19.59
C ARG A 186 -1.88 9.00 19.98
N ARG A 187 -2.73 9.31 19.00
CA ARG A 187 -4.10 9.76 19.24
C ARG A 187 -4.95 8.71 19.94
N ALA A 188 -4.84 7.44 19.55
CA ALA A 188 -5.50 6.33 20.23
C ALA A 188 -5.04 6.16 21.68
N LEU A 189 -3.82 6.58 22.02
CA LEU A 189 -3.26 6.56 23.37
C LEU A 189 -3.56 7.85 24.17
N GLY A 190 -4.21 8.86 23.57
CA GLY A 190 -4.47 10.15 24.20
C GLY A 190 -3.26 11.08 24.29
N ASP A 191 -2.17 10.79 23.56
CA ASP A 191 -0.96 11.63 23.50
C ASP A 191 -1.12 12.70 22.42
N ASP A 192 -2.00 13.66 22.71
CA ASP A 192 -2.48 14.68 21.78
C ASP A 192 -1.39 15.64 21.29
N ASP A 193 -0.37 15.91 22.10
CA ASP A 193 0.74 16.80 21.73
C ASP A 193 1.62 16.13 20.68
N ARG A 194 2.11 14.92 20.95
CA ARG A 194 2.93 14.16 19.99
C ARG A 194 2.14 13.74 18.76
N TRP A 195 0.84 13.46 18.92
CA TRP A 195 -0.04 13.22 17.78
C TRP A 195 0.00 14.38 16.77
N ARG A 196 -0.07 15.64 17.24
CA ARG A 196 -0.03 16.80 16.34
C ARG A 196 1.34 17.00 15.69
N GLU A 197 2.42 16.74 16.41
CA GLU A 197 3.78 16.78 15.87
C GLU A 197 3.95 15.75 14.74
N ASP A 198 3.60 14.49 15.00
CA ASP A 198 3.67 13.40 14.02
C ASP A 198 2.78 13.69 12.80
N LEU A 199 1.58 14.23 13.01
CA LEU A 199 0.67 14.57 11.92
C LEU A 199 1.20 15.75 11.07
N ALA A 200 1.88 16.71 11.67
CA ALA A 200 2.48 17.83 10.95
C ALA A 200 3.62 17.35 10.03
N GLU A 201 4.46 16.43 10.49
CA GLU A 201 5.50 15.80 9.66
C GLU A 201 4.90 15.06 8.46
N ALA A 202 3.82 14.30 8.67
CA ALA A 202 3.10 13.64 7.58
C ALA A 202 2.59 14.64 6.54
N VAL A 203 1.95 15.75 6.96
CA VAL A 203 1.43 16.79 6.07
C VAL A 203 2.55 17.44 5.25
N ILE A 204 3.67 17.81 5.88
CA ILE A 204 4.82 18.42 5.20
C ILE A 204 5.35 17.50 4.09
N LEU A 205 5.48 16.21 4.38
CA LEU A 205 5.98 15.24 3.41
C LEU A 205 4.96 14.96 2.29
N TYR A 206 3.66 14.87 2.60
CA TYR A 206 2.64 14.75 1.57
C TYR A 206 2.62 15.96 0.63
N ASP A 207 2.74 17.19 1.16
CA ASP A 207 2.85 18.40 0.34
C ASP A 207 4.09 18.35 -0.57
N ARG A 208 5.25 17.97 -0.02
CA ARG A 208 6.50 17.81 -0.78
C ARG A 208 6.37 16.80 -1.92
N GLU A 209 5.69 15.69 -1.69
CA GLU A 209 5.45 14.64 -2.68
C GLU A 209 4.26 14.95 -3.60
N GLY A 210 3.66 16.14 -3.48
CA GLY A 210 2.54 16.60 -4.31
C GLY A 210 1.22 15.87 -4.04
N MET A 211 1.06 15.23 -2.88
CA MET A 211 -0.16 14.54 -2.46
C MET A 211 -1.15 15.51 -1.76
N ALA A 212 -1.50 16.59 -2.45
CA ALA A 212 -2.28 17.70 -1.89
C ALA A 212 -3.63 17.24 -1.30
N ALA A 213 -4.35 16.34 -2.00
CA ALA A 213 -5.63 15.81 -1.50
C ALA A 213 -5.51 15.15 -0.12
N ARG A 214 -4.38 14.46 0.13
CA ARG A 214 -4.11 13.81 1.42
C ARG A 214 -3.70 14.83 2.49
N ALA A 215 -2.81 15.75 2.14
CA ALA A 215 -2.40 16.84 3.04
C ALA A 215 -3.59 17.71 3.46
N ASP A 216 -4.44 18.11 2.52
CA ASP A 216 -5.64 18.94 2.72
C ASP A 216 -6.66 18.25 3.63
N ARG A 217 -6.80 16.92 3.53
CA ARG A 217 -7.67 16.14 4.43
C ARG A 217 -7.18 16.16 5.87
N LEU A 218 -5.86 16.15 6.09
CA LEU A 218 -5.25 16.06 7.42
C LEU A 218 -5.04 17.43 8.08
N ARG A 219 -4.77 18.47 7.29
CA ARG A 219 -4.42 19.81 7.79
C ARG A 219 -5.44 20.42 8.78
N PRO A 220 -6.77 20.28 8.59
CA PRO A 220 -7.75 20.80 9.56
C PRO A 220 -7.63 20.18 10.96
N LEU A 221 -7.10 18.95 11.05
CA LEU A 221 -6.97 18.23 12.32
C LEU A 221 -5.86 18.79 13.20
N LEU A 222 -4.87 19.49 12.63
CA LEU A 222 -3.80 20.15 13.40
C LEU A 222 -4.32 21.27 14.30
N GLY A 223 -5.54 21.76 14.04
CA GLY A 223 -6.12 22.92 14.70
C GLY A 223 -5.42 24.22 14.28
N ARG A 224 -5.98 25.37 14.71
CA ARG A 224 -5.24 26.62 14.63
C ARG A 224 -4.14 26.54 15.69
N LYS A 225 -2.86 26.69 15.30
CA LYS A 225 -1.86 27.17 16.27
C LYS A 225 -2.44 28.43 16.88
N LEU A 226 -2.75 28.41 18.18
CA LEU A 226 -2.75 29.63 18.97
C LEU A 226 -1.30 30.09 18.93
N VAL A 227 -0.98 30.96 17.97
CA VAL A 227 0.20 31.81 18.02
C VAL A 227 -0.07 32.89 19.06
#